data_AF-A0AAU6GA57-F1
#
_entry.id   AF-A0AAU6GA57-F1
#
_cell.length_a   1.000
_cell.length_b   1.000
_cell.length_c   1.000
_cell.angle_alpha   90.00
_cell.angle_beta   90.00
_cell.angle_gamma   90.00
#
_symmetry.space_group_name_H-M   'P 1'
#
loop_
_entity.id
_entity.type
_entity.pdbx_description
1 polymer ?
#
loop_
_entity_poly.entity_id
_entity_poly.type
_entity_poly.pdbx_seq_one_letter_code
_entity_poly.pdbx_strand_id
1 'polypeptide(L)'
;MTVIKGVADRVPKALEAAGVDEVPPSGALAMAVRRAVLDEFRTRAQFAGRLAEIDALLWSRAGDSREAVEGAMTAHLRELRLLRVTEPEESDRFVVTEGQGDAFELLSPAYVDELTGKVILAGQLRRVAGPAGMKCGEEA
;
A
#
# COMPACT_ATOMS: atom_id res chain seq x y z
N MET A 1 -11.59 11.65 2.70
CA MET A 1 -12.41 11.87 1.48
C MET A 1 -12.65 10.52 0.84
N THR A 2 -13.88 10.18 0.41
CA THR A 2 -14.18 8.86 -0.18
C THR A 2 -13.87 8.84 -1.68
N VAL A 3 -13.52 7.68 -2.23
CA VAL A 3 -13.26 7.51 -3.68
C VAL A 3 -14.43 8.02 -4.51
N ILE A 4 -15.67 7.72 -4.10
CA ILE A 4 -16.90 8.15 -4.79
C ILE A 4 -16.98 9.68 -4.89
N LYS A 5 -16.61 10.40 -3.83
CA LYS A 5 -16.60 11.87 -3.83
C LYS A 5 -15.54 12.41 -4.81
N GLY A 6 -14.33 11.85 -4.79
CA GLY A 6 -13.27 12.24 -5.72
C GLY A 6 -13.61 11.99 -7.19
N VAL A 7 -14.31 10.89 -7.49
CA VAL A 7 -14.83 10.63 -8.84
C VAL A 7 -15.86 11.68 -9.23
N ALA A 8 -16.86 11.94 -8.39
CA ALA A 8 -17.91 12.92 -8.68
C ALA A 8 -17.34 14.31 -8.97
N ASP A 9 -16.34 14.75 -8.21
CA ASP A 9 -15.67 16.04 -8.38
C ASP A 9 -14.86 16.15 -9.69
N ARG A 10 -14.52 15.02 -10.33
CA ARG A 10 -13.74 14.96 -11.58
C ARG A 10 -14.61 14.81 -12.84
N VAL A 11 -15.84 14.35 -12.72
CA VAL A 11 -16.74 14.16 -13.88
C VAL A 11 -16.97 15.45 -14.66
N PRO A 12 -17.26 16.62 -14.03
CA PRO A 12 -17.45 17.87 -14.76
C PRO A 12 -16.21 18.25 -15.59
N LYS A 13 -15.01 18.16 -15.01
CA LYS A 13 -13.74 18.45 -15.70
C LYS A 13 -13.50 17.54 -16.90
N ALA A 14 -13.92 16.27 -16.81
CA ALA A 14 -13.80 15.32 -17.90
C ALA A 14 -14.80 15.60 -19.04
N LEU A 15 -15.99 16.14 -18.72
CA LEU A 15 -16.97 16.60 -19.70
C LEU A 15 -16.51 17.87 -20.41
N GLU A 16 -15.98 18.84 -19.65
CA GLU A 16 -15.37 20.06 -20.20
C GLU A 16 -14.21 19.74 -21.16
N ALA A 17 -13.32 18.82 -20.77
CA ALA A 17 -12.22 18.37 -21.61
C ALA A 17 -12.68 17.66 -22.90
N ALA A 18 -13.91 17.13 -22.92
CA ALA A 18 -14.53 16.53 -24.09
C ALA A 18 -15.30 17.54 -24.96
N GLY A 19 -15.30 18.82 -24.60
CA GLY A 19 -15.97 19.90 -25.36
C GLY A 19 -17.48 19.88 -25.24
N VAL A 20 -18.03 19.38 -24.12
CA VAL A 20 -19.48 19.30 -23.90
C VAL A 20 -19.95 20.44 -23.01
N ASP A 21 -20.57 21.45 -23.61
CA ASP A 21 -21.10 22.64 -22.91
C ASP A 21 -22.57 22.49 -22.45
N GLU A 22 -23.33 21.51 -22.98
CA GLU A 22 -24.76 21.27 -22.67
C GLU A 22 -25.02 19.90 -22.00
N VAL A 23 -26.28 19.45 -21.93
CA VAL A 23 -26.64 18.10 -21.43
C VAL A 23 -25.88 17.04 -22.25
N PRO A 24 -24.96 16.29 -21.62
CA PRO A 24 -24.10 15.39 -22.36
C PRO A 24 -24.90 14.24 -22.98
N PRO A 25 -24.62 13.85 -24.23
CA PRO A 25 -25.13 12.60 -24.76
C PRO A 25 -24.64 11.45 -23.87
N SER A 26 -25.48 10.42 -23.68
CA SER A 26 -25.23 9.34 -22.72
C SER A 26 -23.86 8.67 -22.87
N GLY A 27 -23.36 8.54 -24.10
CA GLY A 27 -22.02 8.02 -24.39
C GLY A 27 -20.87 8.92 -23.89
N ALA A 28 -21.01 10.25 -24.00
CA ALA A 28 -20.02 11.20 -23.50
C ALA A 28 -19.99 11.20 -21.96
N LEU A 29 -21.16 11.11 -21.32
CA LEU A 29 -21.25 10.98 -19.87
C LEU A 29 -20.60 9.69 -19.37
N ALA A 30 -20.89 8.54 -19.99
CA ALA A 30 -20.28 7.26 -19.62
C ALA A 30 -18.75 7.29 -19.75
N MET A 31 -18.23 7.93 -20.81
CA MET A 31 -16.79 8.11 -21.02
C MET A 31 -16.16 9.04 -19.98
N ALA A 32 -16.80 10.16 -19.65
CA ALA A 32 -16.32 11.09 -18.64
C ALA A 32 -16.29 10.45 -17.25
N VAL A 33 -17.33 9.69 -16.88
CA VAL A 33 -17.36 8.92 -15.63
C VAL A 33 -16.24 7.88 -15.61
N ARG A 34 -16.07 7.09 -16.67
CA ARG A 34 -14.97 6.12 -16.77
C ARG A 34 -13.61 6.80 -16.60
N ARG A 35 -13.40 7.95 -17.25
CA ARG A 35 -12.16 8.70 -17.15
C ARG A 35 -11.91 9.22 -15.72
N ALA A 36 -12.92 9.83 -15.11
CA ALA A 36 -12.87 10.34 -13.74
C ALA A 36 -12.53 9.22 -12.72
N VAL A 37 -13.15 8.04 -12.88
CA VAL A 37 -12.83 6.84 -12.08
C VAL A 37 -11.36 6.47 -12.24
N LEU A 38 -10.90 6.28 -13.48
CA LEU A 38 -9.51 5.85 -13.72
C LEU A 38 -8.48 6.87 -13.22
N ASP A 39 -8.75 8.16 -13.38
CA ASP A 39 -7.84 9.21 -12.91
C ASP A 39 -7.82 9.31 -11.39
N GLU A 40 -8.96 9.18 -10.70
CA GLU A 40 -9.02 9.16 -9.23
C GLU A 40 -8.22 7.97 -8.67
N PHE A 41 -8.44 6.77 -9.19
CA PHE A 41 -7.69 5.58 -8.76
C PHE A 41 -6.19 5.69 -9.08
N ARG A 42 -5.81 6.28 -10.23
CA ARG A 42 -4.39 6.50 -10.56
C ARG A 42 -3.73 7.48 -9.60
N THR A 43 -4.37 8.64 -9.36
CA THR A 43 -3.85 9.64 -8.42
C THR A 43 -3.69 9.03 -7.02
N ARG A 44 -4.71 8.32 -6.54
CA ARG A 44 -4.65 7.66 -5.23
C ARG A 44 -3.54 6.63 -5.16
N ALA A 45 -3.40 5.75 -6.15
CA ALA A 45 -2.36 4.73 -6.18
C ALA A 45 -0.96 5.33 -6.09
N GLN A 46 -0.72 6.45 -6.77
CA GLN A 46 0.55 7.18 -6.70
C GLN A 46 0.81 7.76 -5.30
N PHE A 47 -0.17 8.44 -4.69
CA PHE A 47 -0.02 8.98 -3.34
C PHE A 47 0.19 7.89 -2.29
N ALA A 48 -0.60 6.82 -2.35
CA ALA A 48 -0.48 5.67 -1.46
C ALA A 48 0.91 5.01 -1.57
N GLY A 49 1.39 4.77 -2.79
CA GLY A 49 2.71 4.21 -3.03
C GLY A 49 3.82 5.10 -2.47
N ARG A 50 3.75 6.41 -2.70
CA ARG A 50 4.74 7.36 -2.15
C ARG A 50 4.74 7.40 -0.63
N LEU A 51 3.57 7.36 0.01
CA LEU A 51 3.50 7.35 1.48
C LEU A 51 4.10 6.05 2.05
N ALA A 52 3.79 4.91 1.44
CA ALA A 52 4.36 3.61 1.81
C ALA A 52 5.89 3.60 1.67
N GLU A 53 6.43 4.15 0.57
CA GLU A 53 7.88 4.32 0.36
C GLU A 53 8.52 5.18 1.46
N ILE A 54 7.92 6.32 1.79
CA ILE A 54 8.42 7.24 2.82
C ILE A 54 8.44 6.54 4.19
N ASP A 55 7.33 5.90 4.56
CA ASP A 55 7.22 5.21 5.84
C ASP A 55 8.20 4.03 5.94
N ALA A 56 8.35 3.23 4.88
CA ALA A 56 9.34 2.16 4.81
C ALA A 56 10.78 2.66 4.99
N LEU A 57 11.11 3.79 4.34
CA LEU A 57 12.42 4.42 4.47
C LEU A 57 12.68 4.92 5.89
N LEU A 58 11.70 5.57 6.52
CA LEU A 58 11.79 6.01 7.91
C LEU A 58 11.96 4.81 8.85
N TRP A 59 11.15 3.77 8.66
CA TRP A 59 11.19 2.53 9.44
C TRP A 59 12.55 1.84 9.39
N SER A 60 13.14 1.70 8.19
CA SER A 60 14.45 1.06 8.00
C SER A 60 15.60 1.80 8.70
N ARG A 61 15.45 3.11 8.91
CA ARG A 61 16.45 3.99 9.53
C ARG A 61 16.19 4.26 11.01
N ALA A 62 15.03 3.87 11.51
CA ALA A 62 14.56 4.28 12.84
C ALA A 62 15.41 3.69 13.97
N GLY A 63 15.98 2.49 13.80
CA GLY A 63 16.67 1.78 14.88
C GLY A 63 15.79 1.71 16.13
N ASP A 64 16.29 2.23 17.25
CA ASP A 64 15.57 2.29 18.53
C ASP A 64 14.35 3.24 18.50
N SER A 65 14.23 4.12 17.50
CA SER A 65 13.12 5.08 17.37
C SER A 65 11.92 4.53 16.59
N ARG A 66 11.83 3.20 16.40
CA ARG A 66 10.81 2.56 15.55
C ARG A 66 9.38 2.88 15.99
N GLU A 67 9.13 2.87 17.30
CA GLU A 67 7.82 3.17 17.89
C GLU A 67 7.39 4.62 17.62
N ALA A 68 8.33 5.57 17.64
CA ALA A 68 8.05 6.97 17.34
C ALA A 68 7.67 7.18 15.86
N VAL A 69 8.38 6.53 14.94
CA VAL A 69 8.03 6.53 13.51
C VAL A 69 6.65 5.91 13.30
N GLU A 70 6.38 4.80 13.99
CA GLU A 70 5.09 4.14 13.94
C GLU A 70 3.95 5.06 14.38
N GLY A 71 4.08 5.68 15.55
CA GLY A 71 3.09 6.62 16.06
C GLY A 71 2.86 7.81 15.13
N ALA A 72 3.93 8.39 14.59
CA ALA A 72 3.85 9.55 13.70
C ALA A 72 3.11 9.23 12.38
N MET A 73 3.28 8.03 11.84
CA MET A 73 2.78 7.67 10.51
C MET A 73 1.42 6.97 10.55
N THR A 74 1.01 6.43 11.69
CA THR A 74 -0.24 5.67 11.85
C THR A 74 -1.49 6.41 11.37
N ALA A 75 -1.64 7.69 11.73
CA ALA A 75 -2.80 8.48 11.33
C ALA A 75 -2.86 8.67 9.80
N HIS A 76 -1.72 8.99 9.18
CA HIS A 76 -1.61 9.21 7.74
C HIS A 76 -1.90 7.93 6.94
N LEU A 77 -1.36 6.79 7.39
CA LEU A 77 -1.65 5.49 6.77
C LEU A 77 -3.14 5.14 6.88
N ARG A 78 -3.73 5.34 8.07
CA ARG A 78 -5.16 5.08 8.31
C ARG A 78 -6.06 5.93 7.42
N GLU A 79 -5.75 7.22 7.25
CA GLU A 79 -6.52 8.13 6.39
C GLU A 79 -6.55 7.66 4.94
N LEU A 80 -5.46 7.08 4.45
CA LEU A 80 -5.38 6.50 3.11
C LEU A 80 -5.82 5.04 3.03
N ARG A 81 -6.22 4.43 4.14
CA ARG A 81 -6.57 3.01 4.24
C ARG A 81 -5.42 2.10 3.79
N LEU A 82 -4.23 2.40 4.31
CA LEU A 82 -3.04 1.59 4.14
C LEU A 82 -2.79 0.80 5.40
N LEU A 83 -2.69 -0.52 5.27
CA LEU A 83 -2.30 -1.42 6.32
C LEU A 83 -0.79 -1.64 6.23
N ARG A 84 -0.06 -1.25 7.28
CA ARG A 84 1.34 -1.65 7.47
C ARG A 84 1.36 -3.06 8.04
N VAL A 85 2.15 -3.94 7.43
CA VAL A 85 2.31 -5.32 7.85
C VAL A 85 3.76 -5.55 8.27
N THR A 86 3.95 -6.09 9.47
CA THR A 86 5.26 -6.35 10.08
C THR A 86 5.50 -7.83 10.39
N GLU A 87 4.46 -8.66 10.34
CA GLU A 87 4.51 -10.09 10.68
C GLU A 87 4.98 -10.90 9.45
N PRO A 88 6.17 -11.52 9.48
CA PRO A 88 6.75 -12.24 8.33
C PRO A 88 5.97 -13.50 7.90
N GLU A 89 5.12 -14.04 8.76
CA GLU A 89 4.32 -15.25 8.55
C GLU A 89 3.31 -15.08 7.39
N GLU A 90 2.98 -13.84 7.03
CA GLU A 90 2.18 -13.49 5.85
C GLU A 90 3.03 -13.46 4.57
N SER A 91 3.67 -14.59 4.26
CA SER A 91 4.79 -14.68 3.31
C SER A 91 4.52 -14.16 1.89
N ASP A 92 3.26 -14.08 1.44
CA ASP A 92 2.91 -13.56 0.11
C ASP A 92 3.05 -12.03 -0.01
N ARG A 93 3.24 -11.33 1.11
CA ARG A 93 3.41 -9.86 1.19
C ARG A 93 4.87 -9.43 1.26
N PHE A 94 5.79 -10.39 1.37
CA PHE A 94 7.20 -10.15 1.64
C PHE A 94 8.11 -10.77 0.59
N VAL A 95 9.29 -10.18 0.42
CA VAL A 95 10.39 -10.73 -0.36
C VAL A 95 11.59 -10.93 0.55
N VAL A 96 12.20 -12.11 0.49
CA VAL A 96 13.45 -12.40 1.17
C VAL A 96 14.59 -11.87 0.31
N THR A 97 15.34 -10.89 0.81
CA THR A 97 16.38 -10.19 0.03
C THR A 97 17.79 -10.69 0.31
N GLU A 98 18.05 -11.20 1.52
CA GLU A 98 19.39 -11.60 1.94
C GLU A 98 19.38 -12.58 3.13
N GLY A 99 20.57 -13.06 3.51
CA GLY A 99 20.78 -13.89 4.70
C GLY A 99 20.71 -15.40 4.45
N GLN A 100 20.97 -16.17 5.51
CA GLN A 100 20.92 -17.64 5.55
C GLN A 100 20.32 -18.08 6.88
N GLY A 101 19.65 -19.24 6.89
CA GLY A 101 18.97 -19.78 8.06
C GLY A 101 17.45 -19.88 7.89
N ASP A 102 16.80 -20.37 8.94
CA ASP A 102 15.41 -20.85 8.90
C ASP A 102 14.41 -19.86 9.53
N ALA A 103 14.89 -18.78 10.15
CA ALA A 103 14.05 -17.72 10.70
C ALA A 103 14.11 -16.45 9.85
N PHE A 104 13.11 -15.57 10.03
CA PHE A 104 13.00 -14.29 9.33
C PHE A 104 13.16 -13.11 10.28
N GLU A 105 13.91 -12.10 9.81
CA GLU A 105 14.02 -10.79 10.43
C GLU A 105 13.42 -9.73 9.50
N LEU A 106 12.59 -8.85 10.06
CA LEU A 106 11.94 -7.77 9.32
C LEU A 106 12.90 -6.59 9.08
N LEU A 107 13.31 -6.42 7.82
CA LEU A 107 14.07 -5.24 7.37
C LEU A 107 13.15 -4.05 7.10
N SER A 108 12.06 -4.28 6.37
CA SER A 108 11.09 -3.26 5.97
C SER A 108 9.67 -3.85 5.94
N PRO A 109 8.65 -3.12 6.41
CA PRO A 109 7.27 -3.59 6.41
C PRO A 109 6.70 -3.67 4.99
N ALA A 110 5.68 -4.50 4.83
CA ALA A 110 4.83 -4.49 3.64
C ALA A 110 3.66 -3.53 3.82
N TYR A 111 3.07 -3.10 2.72
CA TYR A 111 1.91 -2.21 2.72
C TYR A 111 0.82 -2.75 1.80
N VAL A 112 -0.38 -2.88 2.37
CA VAL A 112 -1.58 -3.33 1.66
C VAL A 112 -2.58 -2.19 1.59
N ASP A 113 -3.11 -1.95 0.40
CA ASP A 113 -4.23 -1.06 0.23
C ASP A 113 -5.52 -1.78 0.63
N GLU A 114 -6.13 -1.39 1.75
CA GLU A 114 -7.34 -2.04 2.26
C GLU A 114 -8.57 -1.83 1.38
N LEU A 115 -8.55 -0.85 0.46
CA LEU A 115 -9.65 -0.69 -0.50
C LEU A 115 -9.62 -1.75 -1.61
N THR A 116 -8.42 -2.23 -1.96
CA THR A 116 -8.25 -3.16 -3.08
C THR A 116 -7.77 -4.54 -2.64
N GLY A 117 -7.31 -4.68 -1.39
CA GLY A 117 -6.67 -5.88 -0.86
C GLY A 117 -5.29 -6.17 -1.47
N LYS A 118 -4.74 -5.24 -2.25
CA LYS A 118 -3.48 -5.46 -2.99
C LYS A 118 -2.29 -4.94 -2.21
N VAL A 119 -1.19 -5.69 -2.28
CA VAL A 119 0.13 -5.21 -1.86
C VAL A 119 0.54 -4.06 -2.78
N ILE A 120 0.76 -2.89 -2.20
CA ILE A 120 1.25 -1.70 -2.92
C ILE A 120 2.77 -1.56 -2.80
N LEU A 121 3.35 -2.09 -1.73
CA LEU A 121 4.79 -2.18 -1.51
C LEU A 121 5.08 -3.47 -0.75
N ALA A 122 5.87 -4.36 -1.34
CA ALA A 122 6.27 -5.60 -0.70
C ALA A 122 7.27 -5.32 0.42
N GLY A 123 7.10 -6.01 1.54
CA GLY A 123 8.04 -5.94 2.66
C GLY A 123 9.33 -6.69 2.36
N GLN A 124 10.36 -6.42 3.14
CA GLN A 124 11.66 -7.03 2.97
C GLN A 124 12.06 -7.78 4.24
N LEU A 125 12.49 -9.02 4.03
CA LEU A 125 12.94 -9.93 5.07
C LEU A 125 14.40 -10.34 4.83
N ARG A 126 15.12 -10.55 5.93
CA ARG A 126 16.41 -11.24 5.93
C ARG A 126 16.26 -12.60 6.61
N ARG A 127 16.91 -13.63 6.05
CA ARG A 127 17.09 -14.91 6.74
C ARG A 127 18.13 -14.81 7.82
N VAL A 128 17.79 -15.29 9.01
CA VAL A 128 18.69 -15.37 10.16
C VAL A 128 18.68 -16.78 10.74
N ALA A 129 19.75 -17.12 11.47
CA ALA A 129 19.78 -18.38 12.21
C ALA A 129 18.58 -18.41 13.18
N GLY A 130 17.80 -19.49 13.14
CA GLY A 130 16.68 -19.67 14.05
C GLY A 130 17.15 -19.72 15.50
N PRO A 131 16.28 -19.39 16.47
CA PRO A 131 16.62 -19.55 17.87
C PRO A 131 17.05 -21.00 18.11
N ALA A 132 18.26 -21.18 18.64
CA ALA A 132 18.82 -22.49 18.93
C ALA A 132 17.93 -23.20 19.98
N GLY A 133 17.00 -24.04 19.52
CA GLY A 133 16.06 -24.68 20.43
C GLY A 133 14.93 -25.48 19.80
N MET A 134 14.49 -25.16 18.58
CA MET A 134 13.45 -25.96 17.92
C MET A 134 14.09 -26.99 17.00
N LYS A 135 14.62 -28.05 17.61
CA LYS A 135 14.75 -29.32 16.90
C LYS A 135 13.34 -29.70 16.47
N CYS A 136 13.03 -29.52 15.19
CA CYS A 136 11.90 -30.21 14.58
C CYS A 136 12.15 -31.70 14.82
N GLY A 137 11.41 -32.28 15.76
CA GLY A 137 11.45 -33.70 16.01
C GLY A 137 10.97 -34.40 14.75
N GLU A 138 11.90 -35.01 14.04
CA GLU A 138 11.64 -36.02 13.04
C GLU A 138 11.05 -37.23 13.81
N GLU A 139 9.73 -37.40 13.77
CA GLU A 139 9.11 -38.63 14.23
C GLU A 139 9.41 -39.74 13.22
N ALA A 140 9.92 -40.85 13.76
CA ALA A 140 10.33 -42.07 13.09
C ALA A 140 9.15 -43.00 12.75
#